data_AF-A0A9Q9J921-F1
#
_entry.id   AF-A0A9Q9J921-F1
#
_cell.length_a   1.000
_cell.length_b   1.000
_cell.length_c   1.000
_cell.angle_alpha   90.00
_cell.angle_beta   90.00
_cell.angle_gamma   90.00
#
_symmetry.space_group_name_H-M   'P 1'
#
loop_
_entity.id
_entity.type
_entity.pdbx_description
1 polymer ?
#
loop_
_entity_poly.entity_id
_entity_poly.type
_entity_poly.pdbx_seq_one_letter_code
_entity_poly.pdbx_strand_id
1 'polypeptide(L)'
;MVKKKMQHVSRITGEIYQCPGNGNTQVYDDIKTDWKCPDCGEYIHICAQSPTGEKATFIRKRADEVVKGDLVKPQGGTMDQFNKVKGITEKDDGTLVFGLEGLGARSFEPDAWITCRTGGEW
;
A
#
# COMPACT_ATOMS: atom_id res chain seq x y z
N MET A 1 -10.43 23.11 6.72
CA MET A 1 -9.67 22.05 6.02
C MET A 1 -8.79 21.36 7.04
N VAL A 2 -9.14 20.13 7.46
CA VAL A 2 -8.33 19.36 8.41
C VAL A 2 -7.01 19.05 7.70
N LYS A 3 -5.88 19.51 8.26
CA LYS A 3 -4.55 19.13 7.79
C LYS A 3 -4.46 17.61 7.91
N LYS A 4 -4.60 16.89 6.79
CA LYS A 4 -4.33 15.45 6.74
C LYS A 4 -2.92 15.27 7.29
N LYS A 5 -2.79 14.65 8.47
CA LYS A 5 -1.48 14.31 9.04
C LYS A 5 -0.76 13.49 7.97
N MET A 6 0.49 13.84 7.65
CA MET A 6 1.33 12.98 6.83
C MET A 6 1.49 11.66 7.57
N GLN A 7 0.67 10.69 7.20
CA GLN A 7 0.65 9.40 7.87
C GLN A 7 1.90 8.62 7.53
N HIS A 8 2.37 7.85 8.51
CA HIS A 8 3.64 7.15 8.45
C HIS A 8 3.62 6.09 7.34
N VAL A 9 4.27 6.40 6.23
CA VAL A 9 4.47 5.45 5.13
C VAL A 9 5.62 4.54 5.50
N SER A 10 5.34 3.23 5.66
CA SER A 10 6.41 2.23 5.79
C SER A 10 7.17 2.15 4.47
N ARG A 11 8.36 2.74 4.41
CA ARG A 11 9.22 2.71 3.23
C ARG A 11 10.08 1.45 3.22
N ILE A 12 10.35 0.99 2.02
CA ILE A 12 11.31 -0.05 1.69
C ILE A 12 12.53 0.66 1.09
N THR A 13 13.74 0.22 1.43
CA THR A 13 14.96 0.78 0.85
C THR A 13 14.97 0.52 -0.66
N GLY A 14 15.36 1.53 -1.45
CA GLY A 14 15.46 1.40 -2.91
C GLY A 14 14.12 1.45 -3.66
N GLU A 15 13.09 2.08 -3.07
CA GLU A 15 11.82 2.32 -3.78
C GLU A 15 12.01 3.18 -5.03
N ILE A 16 11.59 2.63 -6.17
CA ILE A 16 11.37 3.33 -7.43
C ILE A 16 9.85 3.43 -7.62
N TYR A 17 9.39 4.60 -8.03
CA TYR A 17 7.96 4.87 -8.25
C TYR A 17 7.70 4.92 -9.74
N GLN A 18 6.87 4.03 -10.26
CA GLN A 18 6.59 3.96 -11.69
C GLN A 18 5.08 3.94 -11.94
N CYS A 19 4.62 4.75 -12.89
CA CYS A 19 3.25 4.69 -13.34
C CYS A 19 3.07 3.47 -14.27
N PRO A 20 2.06 2.60 -14.03
CA PRO A 20 1.84 1.43 -14.87
C PRO A 20 1.30 1.77 -16.27
N GLY A 21 0.60 2.89 -16.42
CA GLY A 21 -0.04 3.27 -17.68
C GLY A 21 0.91 3.88 -18.72
N ASN A 22 1.89 4.68 -18.27
CA ASN A 22 2.83 5.38 -19.16
C ASN A 22 4.28 4.93 -18.98
N GLY A 23 4.59 4.15 -17.94
CA GLY A 23 5.94 3.67 -17.65
C GLY A 23 6.88 4.72 -17.05
N ASN A 24 6.44 5.96 -16.87
CA ASN A 24 7.27 7.05 -16.37
C ASN A 24 7.58 6.87 -14.88
N THR A 25 8.84 7.15 -14.52
CA THR A 25 9.24 7.29 -13.12
C THR A 25 8.61 8.54 -12.52
N GLN A 26 8.09 8.41 -11.31
CA GLN A 26 7.41 9.47 -10.57
C GLN A 26 8.28 9.96 -9.41
N VAL A 27 8.16 11.24 -9.07
CA VAL A 27 8.84 11.81 -7.90
C VAL A 27 7.95 11.62 -6.67
N TYR A 28 8.55 11.24 -5.55
CA TYR A 28 7.83 11.00 -4.29
C TYR A 28 6.91 12.16 -3.89
N ASP A 29 7.40 13.41 -4.01
CA ASP A 29 6.67 14.59 -3.57
C ASP A 29 5.37 14.84 -4.34
N ASP A 30 5.29 14.38 -5.59
CA ASP A 30 4.11 14.52 -6.45
C ASP A 30 3.02 13.50 -6.09
N ILE A 31 3.42 12.31 -5.62
CA ILE A 31 2.51 11.16 -5.45
C ILE A 31 2.22 10.81 -3.99
N LYS A 32 2.98 11.33 -3.01
CA LYS A 32 2.86 10.94 -1.59
C LYS A 32 1.50 11.22 -0.95
N THR A 33 0.65 12.01 -1.61
CA THR A 33 -0.66 12.43 -1.11
C THR A 33 -1.74 11.35 -1.28
N ASP A 34 -1.71 10.63 -2.41
CA ASP A 34 -2.73 9.63 -2.77
C ASP A 34 -2.18 8.37 -3.43
N TRP A 35 -0.87 8.32 -3.71
CA TRP A 35 -0.16 7.24 -4.38
C TRP A 35 -0.72 6.92 -5.77
N LYS A 36 -1.30 7.91 -6.44
CA LYS A 36 -1.81 7.80 -7.81
C LYS A 36 -1.01 8.64 -8.77
N CYS A 37 -0.96 8.21 -10.03
CA CYS A 37 -0.37 8.96 -11.11
C CYS A 37 -1.21 10.22 -11.38
N PRO A 38 -0.63 11.43 -11.41
CA PRO A 38 -1.39 12.64 -11.69
C PRO A 38 -1.95 12.68 -13.12
N ASP A 39 -1.32 11.96 -14.07
CA ASP A 39 -1.73 11.96 -15.47
C ASP A 39 -2.91 11.02 -15.76
N CYS A 40 -2.92 9.84 -15.14
CA CYS A 40 -3.89 8.78 -15.46
C CYS A 40 -4.72 8.28 -14.28
N GLY A 41 -4.42 8.69 -13.04
CA GLY A 41 -5.17 8.30 -11.84
C GLY A 41 -4.91 6.86 -11.34
N GLU A 42 -4.10 6.08 -12.05
CA GLU A 42 -3.73 4.72 -11.65
C GLU A 42 -2.80 4.71 -10.44
N TYR A 43 -2.87 3.65 -9.62
CA TYR A 43 -1.95 3.49 -8.50
C TYR A 43 -0.50 3.35 -8.99
N ILE A 44 0.40 4.07 -8.33
CA ILE A 44 1.83 3.98 -8.61
C ILE A 44 2.37 2.63 -8.17
N HIS A 45 3.05 1.96 -9.08
CA HIS A 45 3.86 0.79 -8.77
C HIS A 45 5.07 1.25 -7.95
N ILE A 46 5.05 0.84 -6.68
CA ILE A 46 6.16 0.99 -5.75
C ILE A 46 7.00 -0.25 -5.88
N CYS A 47 8.12 -0.04 -6.50
CA CYS A 47 8.97 -1.04 -7.05
C CYS A 47 10.16 -1.05 -6.07
N ALA A 48 10.33 -2.11 -5.28
CA ALA A 48 11.40 -2.19 -4.27
C ALA A 48 12.33 -3.39 -4.46
N GLN A 49 13.63 -3.19 -4.17
CA GLN A 49 14.66 -4.23 -4.19
C GLN A 49 15.35 -4.36 -2.83
N SER A 50 15.46 -5.58 -2.31
CA SER A 50 16.15 -5.86 -1.06
C SER A 50 17.67 -5.84 -1.24
N PRO A 51 18.47 -5.69 -0.17
CA PRO A 51 19.93 -5.85 -0.24
C PRO A 51 20.38 -7.23 -0.74
N THR A 52 19.54 -8.26 -0.58
CA THR A 52 19.81 -9.62 -1.07
C THR A 52 19.38 -9.83 -2.53
N GLY A 53 18.84 -8.79 -3.19
CA GLY A 53 18.44 -8.80 -4.58
C GLY A 53 16.98 -9.20 -4.86
N GLU A 54 16.19 -9.48 -3.82
CA GLU A 54 14.76 -9.76 -3.96
C GLU A 54 14.02 -8.53 -4.49
N LYS A 55 13.15 -8.71 -5.49
CA LYS A 55 12.35 -7.63 -6.08
C LYS A 55 10.87 -7.88 -5.82
N ALA A 56 10.14 -6.82 -5.50
CA ALA A 56 8.70 -6.88 -5.35
C ALA A 56 8.04 -5.56 -5.77
N THR A 57 6.81 -5.68 -6.25
CA THR A 57 5.97 -4.55 -6.63
C THR A 57 4.80 -4.43 -5.66
N PHE A 58 4.59 -3.22 -5.18
CA PHE A 58 3.55 -2.83 -4.25
C PHE A 58 2.75 -1.66 -4.80
N ILE A 59 1.59 -1.44 -4.21
CA ILE A 59 0.84 -0.18 -4.27
C ILE A 59 0.53 0.25 -2.84
N ARG A 60 0.25 1.54 -2.64
CA ARG A 60 -0.24 2.06 -1.37
C ARG A 60 -1.66 2.54 -1.55
N LYS A 61 -2.58 1.97 -0.77
CA LYS A 61 -3.98 2.35 -0.73
C LYS A 61 -4.27 3.02 0.60
N ARG A 62 -5.24 3.93 0.64
CA ARG A 62 -5.88 4.24 1.93
C ARG A 62 -6.65 3.02 2.41
N ALA A 63 -6.85 2.88 3.72
CA ALA A 63 -7.57 1.74 4.26
C ALA A 63 -9.01 1.63 3.73
N ASP A 64 -9.66 2.78 3.48
CA ASP A 64 -10.98 2.86 2.84
C ASP A 64 -11.01 2.43 1.37
N GLU A 65 -9.85 2.28 0.72
CA GLU A 65 -9.70 1.80 -0.66
C GLU A 65 -9.26 0.33 -0.75
N VAL A 66 -8.95 -0.31 0.39
CA VAL A 66 -8.57 -1.73 0.44
C VAL A 66 -9.78 -2.61 0.20
N VAL A 67 -9.60 -3.69 -0.55
CA VAL A 67 -10.68 -4.63 -0.88
C VAL A 67 -10.32 -6.06 -0.50
N LYS A 68 -11.35 -6.90 -0.34
CA LYS A 68 -11.17 -8.35 -0.15
C LYS A 68 -10.32 -8.92 -1.30
N GLY A 69 -9.29 -9.67 -0.94
CA GLY A 69 -8.34 -10.25 -1.89
C GLY A 69 -7.01 -9.52 -1.97
N ASP A 70 -6.92 -8.25 -1.53
CA ASP A 70 -5.65 -7.52 -1.45
C ASP A 70 -4.65 -8.25 -0.55
N LEU A 71 -3.37 -8.19 -0.93
CA LEU A 71 -2.26 -8.80 -0.19
C LEU A 71 -1.56 -7.75 0.67
N VAL A 72 -1.97 -7.61 1.92
CA VAL A 72 -1.43 -6.58 2.83
C VAL A 72 -0.07 -7.02 3.36
N LYS A 73 0.94 -6.19 3.13
CA LYS A 73 2.27 -6.38 3.72
C LYS A 73 2.26 -5.85 5.17
N PRO A 74 2.64 -6.64 6.18
CA PRO A 74 2.75 -6.16 7.54
C PRO A 74 3.83 -5.09 7.69
N GLN A 75 3.58 -4.12 8.57
CA GLN A 75 4.56 -3.09 8.90
C GLN A 75 5.82 -3.75 9.50
N GLY A 76 6.99 -3.43 8.94
CA GLY A 76 8.25 -4.05 9.34
C GLY A 76 8.49 -5.49 8.86
N GLY A 77 7.54 -6.10 8.13
CA GLY A 77 7.75 -7.42 7.52
C GLY A 77 8.72 -7.39 6.34
N THR A 78 9.14 -8.57 5.88
CA THR A 78 9.95 -8.76 4.66
C THR A 78 9.09 -8.58 3.39
N MET A 79 9.70 -8.53 2.20
CA MET A 79 9.00 -8.31 0.93
C MET A 79 8.07 -9.49 0.54
N ASP A 80 8.43 -10.70 0.96
CA ASP A 80 7.70 -11.95 0.80
C ASP A 80 6.57 -12.16 1.82
N GLN A 81 6.54 -11.37 2.90
CA GLN A 81 5.48 -11.45 3.89
C GLN A 81 4.27 -10.63 3.47
N PHE A 82 3.13 -11.31 3.32
CA PHE A 82 1.83 -10.68 3.08
C PHE A 82 0.70 -11.54 3.65
N ASN A 83 -0.40 -10.87 4.01
CA ASN A 83 -1.63 -11.51 4.44
C ASN A 83 -2.78 -11.08 3.53
N LYS A 84 -3.51 -12.06 3.02
CA LYS A 84 -4.67 -11.80 2.16
C LYS A 84 -5.84 -11.27 2.97
N VAL A 85 -6.48 -10.20 2.53
CA VAL A 85 -7.71 -9.68 3.13
C VAL A 85 -8.87 -10.64 2.83
N LYS A 86 -9.49 -11.20 3.86
CA LYS A 86 -10.64 -12.13 3.78
C LYS A 86 -11.98 -11.44 3.92
N GLY A 87 -12.01 -10.29 4.61
CA GLY A 87 -13.18 -9.46 4.83
C GLY A 87 -12.80 -8.14 5.50
N ILE A 88 -13.68 -7.16 5.37
CA ILE A 88 -13.54 -5.83 5.98
C ILE A 88 -14.86 -5.53 6.67
N THR A 89 -14.79 -5.09 7.93
CA THR A 89 -15.94 -4.65 8.71
C THR A 89 -15.70 -3.23 9.17
N GLU A 90 -16.63 -2.33 8.85
CA GLU A 90 -16.64 -0.97 9.38
C GLU A 90 -17.38 -0.95 10.73
N LYS A 91 -16.80 -0.28 11.72
CA LYS A 91 -17.43 -0.04 13.03
C LYS A 91 -18.19 1.29 13.01
N ASP A 92 -19.07 1.46 14.00
CA ASP A 92 -19.86 2.68 14.16
C ASP A 92 -19.02 3.97 14.31
N ASP A 93 -17.76 3.84 14.76
CA ASP A 93 -16.81 4.95 14.88
C ASP A 93 -16.03 5.24 13.58
N GLY A 94 -16.32 4.52 12.49
CA GLY A 94 -15.63 4.62 11.20
C GLY A 94 -14.35 3.78 11.11
N THR A 95 -13.93 3.10 12.18
CA THR A 95 -12.75 2.23 12.14
C THR A 95 -12.99 1.04 11.22
N LEU A 96 -12.01 0.73 10.36
CA LEU A 96 -12.04 -0.43 9.47
C LEU A 96 -11.30 -1.61 10.09
N VAL A 97 -11.96 -2.76 10.19
CA VAL A 97 -11.39 -4.01 10.69
C VAL A 97 -11.15 -4.97 9.54
N PHE A 98 -9.89 -5.24 9.23
CA PHE A 98 -9.49 -6.20 8.21
C PHE A 98 -9.31 -7.58 8.84
N GLY A 99 -10.02 -8.58 8.32
CA GLY A 99 -9.72 -9.98 8.57
C GLY A 99 -8.58 -10.44 7.67
N LEU A 100 -7.39 -10.67 8.22
CA LEU A 100 -6.18 -11.03 7.49
C LEU A 100 -5.88 -12.53 7.61
N GLU A 101 -5.71 -13.21 6.48
CA GLU A 101 -5.40 -14.64 6.41
C GLU A 101 -4.09 -14.95 7.16
N GLY A 102 -4.16 -15.86 8.14
CA GLY A 102 -3.02 -16.25 8.96
C GLY A 102 -2.61 -15.27 10.08
N LEU A 103 -3.20 -14.07 10.14
CA LEU A 103 -2.84 -13.03 11.13
C LEU A 103 -4.01 -12.61 12.04
N GLY A 104 -5.25 -12.89 11.63
CA GLY A 104 -6.46 -12.51 12.35
C GLY A 104 -6.91 -11.08 12.03
N ALA A 105 -7.66 -10.46 12.95
CA ALA A 105 -8.21 -9.12 12.73
C ALA A 105 -7.18 -8.01 13.03
N ARG A 106 -7.17 -6.94 12.23
CA ARG A 106 -6.42 -5.70 12.47
C ARG A 106 -7.31 -4.49 12.18
N SER A 107 -7.19 -3.46 13.01
CA SER A 107 -8.00 -2.22 12.91
C SER A 107 -7.18 -1.09 12.32
N PHE A 108 -7.81 -0.28 11.47
CA PHE A 108 -7.19 0.83 10.77
C PHE A 108 -8.16 2.02 10.72
N GLU A 109 -7.62 3.23 10.85
CA GLU A 109 -8.33 4.45 10.48
C GLU A 109 -8.58 4.47 8.97
N PRO A 110 -9.68 5.03 8.47
CA PRO A 110 -10.01 5.06 7.03
C PRO A 110 -8.90 5.63 6.14
N ASP A 111 -8.20 6.65 6.63
CA ASP A 111 -7.13 7.32 5.88
C ASP A 111 -5.75 6.64 6.02
N ALA A 112 -5.63 5.58 6.83
CA ALA A 112 -4.41 4.80 7.06
C ALA A 112 -3.77 4.30 5.74
N TRP A 113 -2.47 4.54 5.53
CA TRP A 113 -1.74 3.95 4.39
C TRP A 113 -1.48 2.46 4.57
N ILE A 114 -2.01 1.66 3.65
CA ILE A 114 -1.86 0.21 3.59
C ILE A 114 -1.00 -0.14 2.38
N THR A 115 0.11 -0.84 2.61
CA THR A 115 0.98 -1.33 1.53
C THR A 115 0.47 -2.69 1.07
N CYS A 116 0.01 -2.76 -0.18
CA CYS A 116 -0.51 -3.97 -0.80
C CYS A 116 0.47 -4.49 -1.85
N ARG A 117 0.84 -5.77 -1.78
CA ARG A 117 1.63 -6.42 -2.82
C ARG A 117 0.76 -6.73 -4.02
N THR A 118 1.23 -6.38 -5.22
CA THR A 118 0.49 -6.62 -6.48
C THR A 118 1.12 -7.71 -7.34
N GLY A 119 2.38 -8.08 -7.09
CA GLY A 119 3.06 -9.14 -7.83
C GLY A 119 4.51 -9.36 -7.39
N GLY A 120 5.22 -10.17 -8.16
CA GLY A 120 6.66 -10.42 -8.00
C GLY A 120 7.30 -10.76 -9.34
N GLU A 121 7.93 -9.74 -9.94
CA GLU A 121 9.17 -9.69 -10.71
C GLU A 121 9.11 -8.45 -11.62
N TRP A 122 10.29 -7.95 -12.01
CA TRP A 122 10.52 -6.62 -12.54
C TRP A 122 11.23 -6.67 -13.88
#